data_AF-A0A0R1UK92-F1
#
_entry.id   AF-A0A0R1UK92-F1
#
_cell.length_a   1.000
_cell.length_b   1.000
_cell.length_c   1.000
_cell.angle_alpha   90.00
_cell.angle_beta   90.00
_cell.angle_gamma   90.00
#
_symmetry.space_group_name_H-M   'P 1'
#
loop_
_entity.id
_entity.type
_entity.pdbx_description
1 polymer ?
#
loop_
_entity_poly.entity_id
_entity_poly.type
_entity_poly.pdbx_seq_one_letter_code
_entity_poly.pdbx_strand_id
1 'polypeptide(L)'
;MRKIFLLRGAPGSGKSSFIARHHLQPYAISRDQIRLLLADLTVYYQEEADYLHQVIPRHVTVQTQKMVDNLVEHKMSYGETVIVDGTHIVPSAIEHFKPWVDKYHYELFVVDLMQHNTLESLLKRNQTRMHYDWVKPEIVKQMYRSYEAHPEVPSWAHGIVPNQMEKALQQKESNLDRYSHVIAVPDQVKEEDFPHVHISNFYFSFNDKFTEKYGSYRNVVTIAKTEEEAVQEFKLPYFVFKFHHKHFLISAYPIRNEMLDPIKKVHGVWSYTTGLYNVADYLKEFPENKQQHVHQFNLSKLDPTRLLHIW
;
A
#
# COMPACT_ATOMS: atom_id res chain seq x y z
N MET A 1 0.38 -7.53 2.93
CA MET A 1 0.29 -6.50 1.87
C MET A 1 1.24 -5.39 2.21
N ARG A 2 2.00 -4.96 1.23
CA ARG A 2 2.82 -3.76 1.30
C ARG A 2 2.55 -3.01 0.03
N LYS A 3 2.07 -1.77 0.12
CA LYS A 3 1.55 -1.05 -1.05
C LYS A 3 2.26 0.28 -1.18
N ILE A 4 2.69 0.58 -2.39
CA ILE A 4 3.20 1.91 -2.76
C ILE A 4 2.30 2.48 -3.86
N PHE A 5 1.89 3.73 -3.69
CA PHE A 5 1.04 4.43 -4.63
C PHE A 5 1.80 5.59 -5.25
N LEU A 6 1.99 5.57 -6.56
CA LEU A 6 2.55 6.69 -7.31
C LEU A 6 1.41 7.52 -7.91
N LEU A 7 1.39 8.81 -7.63
CA LEU A 7 0.45 9.71 -8.31
C LEU A 7 1.01 10.07 -9.68
N ARG A 8 0.25 9.79 -10.73
CA ARG A 8 0.57 10.15 -12.12
C ARG A 8 -0.30 11.34 -12.52
N GLY A 9 0.33 12.46 -12.86
CA GLY A 9 -0.42 13.68 -13.12
C GLY A 9 0.43 14.91 -13.40
N ALA A 10 0.05 15.65 -14.43
CA ALA A 10 0.61 16.96 -14.69
C ALA A 10 0.21 17.98 -13.60
N PRO A 11 0.90 19.12 -13.51
CA PRO A 11 0.46 20.22 -12.68
C PRO A 11 -0.96 20.65 -13.11
N GLY A 12 -1.90 20.72 -12.15
CA GLY A 12 -3.31 21.03 -12.37
C GLY A 12 -4.24 19.82 -12.48
N SER A 13 -3.69 18.59 -12.45
CA SER A 13 -4.48 17.36 -12.59
C SER A 13 -5.32 16.99 -11.35
N GLY A 14 -5.07 17.63 -10.20
CA GLY A 14 -5.82 17.40 -8.96
C GLY A 14 -5.15 16.47 -7.94
N LYS A 15 -3.83 16.19 -8.04
CA LYS A 15 -3.10 15.32 -7.10
C LYS A 15 -3.25 15.71 -5.64
N SER A 16 -2.97 16.96 -5.30
CA SER A 16 -3.09 17.48 -3.93
C SER A 16 -4.54 17.41 -3.44
N SER A 17 -5.52 17.68 -4.31
CA SER A 17 -6.94 17.53 -3.99
C SER A 17 -7.33 16.07 -3.77
N PHE A 18 -6.76 15.14 -4.54
CA PHE A 18 -6.95 13.70 -4.35
C PHE A 18 -6.43 13.25 -3.00
N ILE A 19 -5.18 13.61 -2.65
CA ILE A 19 -4.60 13.32 -1.33
C ILE A 19 -5.52 13.84 -0.22
N ALA A 20 -5.97 15.10 -0.34
CA ALA A 20 -6.78 15.73 0.67
C ALA A 20 -8.16 15.07 0.86
N ARG A 21 -8.85 14.77 -0.25
CA ARG A 21 -10.18 14.12 -0.23
C ARG A 21 -10.15 12.70 0.32
N HIS A 22 -9.03 12.00 0.16
CA HIS A 22 -8.86 10.63 0.64
C HIS A 22 -8.13 10.55 1.99
N HIS A 23 -7.86 11.69 2.64
CA HIS A 23 -7.15 11.76 3.93
C HIS A 23 -5.76 11.09 3.92
N LEU A 24 -5.05 11.20 2.79
CA LEU A 24 -3.78 10.51 2.53
C LEU A 24 -2.55 11.32 2.93
N GLN A 25 -2.72 12.55 3.42
CA GLN A 25 -1.64 13.48 3.76
C GLN A 25 -0.58 12.87 4.69
N PRO A 26 -0.93 12.12 5.76
CA PRO A 26 0.08 11.56 6.66
C PRO A 26 1.01 10.52 6.01
N TYR A 27 0.58 9.95 4.89
CA TYR A 27 1.28 8.87 4.18
C TYR A 27 1.99 9.37 2.92
N ALA A 28 1.73 10.62 2.51
CA ALA A 28 2.19 11.18 1.26
C ALA A 28 3.56 11.84 1.37
N ILE A 29 4.50 11.43 0.51
CA ILE A 29 5.77 12.08 0.26
C ILE A 29 5.60 13.00 -0.94
N SER A 30 5.49 14.31 -0.70
CA SER A 30 5.33 15.31 -1.78
C SER A 30 6.66 15.92 -2.19
N ARG A 31 6.98 15.78 -3.48
CA ARG A 31 8.20 16.37 -4.07
C ARG A 31 8.19 17.90 -3.94
N ASP A 32 7.03 18.52 -4.06
CA ASP A 32 6.88 19.97 -3.98
C ASP A 32 7.04 20.48 -2.55
N GLN A 33 6.52 19.77 -1.54
CA GLN A 33 6.77 20.08 -0.13
C GLN A 33 8.26 19.94 0.23
N ILE A 34 8.93 18.90 -0.26
CA ILE A 34 10.37 18.70 -0.01
C ILE A 34 11.20 19.81 -0.67
N ARG A 35 10.82 20.30 -1.86
CA ARG A 35 11.50 21.45 -2.47
C ARG A 35 11.42 22.69 -1.59
N LEU A 36 10.26 22.94 -1.00
CA LEU A 36 10.04 24.08 -0.09
C LEU A 36 10.78 23.93 1.25
N LEU A 37 11.06 22.70 1.69
CA LEU A 37 11.94 22.47 2.85
C LEU A 37 13.42 22.72 2.53
N LEU A 38 13.83 22.52 1.28
CA LEU A 38 15.22 22.66 0.84
C LEU A 38 15.58 24.08 0.42
N ALA A 39 14.63 24.86 -0.07
CA ALA A 39 14.85 26.22 -0.54
C ALA A 39 13.56 27.06 -0.52
N ASP A 40 13.73 28.36 -0.35
CA ASP A 40 12.66 29.34 -0.45
C ASP A 40 12.08 29.44 -1.87
N LEU A 41 10.93 30.12 -1.97
CA LEU A 41 10.33 30.45 -3.25
C LEU A 41 11.28 31.26 -4.14
N THR A 42 11.19 31.01 -5.44
CA THR A 42 11.95 31.74 -6.46
C THR A 42 11.02 32.62 -7.29
N VAL A 43 11.53 33.71 -7.84
CA VAL A 43 10.73 34.64 -8.65
C VAL A 43 10.97 34.39 -10.13
N TYR A 44 9.90 34.35 -10.92
CA TYR A 44 9.93 34.24 -12.37
C TYR A 44 9.15 35.40 -13.00
N TYR A 45 9.81 36.14 -13.89
CA TYR A 45 9.17 37.19 -14.69
C TYR A 45 8.59 36.59 -15.98
N GLN A 46 7.30 36.82 -16.20
CA GLN A 46 6.61 36.47 -17.45
C GLN A 46 6.48 37.72 -18.31
N GLU A 47 7.35 37.85 -19.32
CA GLU A 47 7.45 39.01 -20.21
C GLU A 47 6.12 39.36 -20.90
N GLU A 48 5.42 38.37 -21.46
CA GLU A 48 4.16 38.59 -22.21
C GLU A 48 3.03 39.18 -21.35
N ALA A 49 3.04 38.91 -20.04
CA ALA A 49 2.00 39.35 -19.11
C ALA A 49 2.47 40.48 -18.19
N ASP A 50 3.73 40.92 -18.33
CA ASP A 50 4.41 41.86 -17.44
C ASP A 50 4.16 41.56 -15.94
N TYR A 51 4.40 40.30 -15.54
CA TYR A 51 4.02 39.80 -14.22
C TYR A 51 5.11 38.97 -13.54
N LEU A 52 5.28 39.15 -12.23
CA LEU A 52 6.20 38.38 -11.39
C LEU A 52 5.46 37.25 -10.66
N HIS A 53 5.83 36.01 -10.95
CA HIS A 53 5.36 34.83 -10.24
C HIS A 53 6.36 34.44 -9.16
N GLN A 54 5.90 34.22 -7.93
CA GLN A 54 6.66 33.44 -6.95
C GLN A 54 6.36 31.97 -7.21
N VAL A 55 7.37 31.10 -7.32
CA VAL A 55 7.21 29.69 -7.71
C VAL A 55 8.15 28.78 -6.93
N ILE A 56 7.77 27.50 -6.82
CA ILE A 56 8.62 26.47 -6.19
C ILE A 56 9.97 26.33 -6.94
N PRO A 57 11.10 26.36 -6.21
CA PRO A 57 12.43 26.29 -6.80
C PRO A 57 12.66 24.97 -7.55
N ARG A 58 13.29 25.07 -8.73
CA ARG A 58 13.71 23.90 -9.53
C ARG A 58 15.20 23.58 -9.42
N HIS A 59 16.02 24.50 -8.91
CA HIS A 59 17.47 24.30 -8.82
C HIS A 59 17.89 23.22 -7.81
N VAL A 60 17.06 22.91 -6.82
CA VAL A 60 17.28 21.84 -5.82
C VAL A 60 16.80 20.45 -6.26
N THR A 61 16.49 20.24 -7.54
CA THR A 61 15.84 19.00 -8.02
C THR A 61 16.64 17.73 -7.69
N VAL A 62 17.97 17.77 -7.75
CA VAL A 62 18.83 16.60 -7.43
C VAL A 62 18.72 16.25 -5.95
N GLN A 63 18.81 17.25 -5.06
CA GLN A 63 18.68 17.08 -3.62
C GLN A 63 17.27 16.61 -3.24
N THR A 64 16.23 17.18 -3.87
CA THR A 64 14.84 16.73 -3.70
C THR A 64 14.70 15.26 -4.05
N GLN A 65 15.23 14.82 -5.20
CA GLN A 65 15.12 13.42 -5.63
C GLN A 65 15.79 12.49 -4.62
N LYS A 66 17.01 12.80 -4.17
CA LYS A 66 17.71 12.00 -3.14
C LYS A 66 16.90 11.90 -1.84
N MET A 67 16.29 12.99 -1.39
CA MET A 67 15.49 12.98 -0.17
C MET A 67 14.19 12.19 -0.34
N VAL A 68 13.52 12.29 -1.49
CA VAL A 68 12.35 11.46 -1.81
C VAL A 68 12.72 9.98 -1.80
N ASP A 69 13.81 9.61 -2.45
CA ASP A 69 14.29 8.23 -2.54
C ASP A 69 14.59 7.66 -1.15
N ASN A 70 15.30 8.42 -0.31
CA ASN A 70 15.60 8.04 1.07
C ASN A 70 14.34 7.86 1.93
N LEU A 71 13.36 8.77 1.80
CA LEU A 71 12.10 8.68 2.56
C LEU A 71 11.25 7.48 2.12
N VAL A 72 11.22 7.21 0.80
CA VAL A 72 10.52 6.05 0.23
C VAL A 72 11.17 4.76 0.75
N GLU A 73 12.48 4.61 0.58
CA GLU A 73 13.19 3.40 1.03
C GLU A 73 13.05 3.19 2.54
N HIS A 74 13.17 4.25 3.34
CA HIS A 74 12.96 4.16 4.79
C HIS A 74 11.55 3.67 5.13
N LYS A 75 10.49 4.31 4.62
CA LYS A 75 9.13 3.84 4.89
C LYS A 75 8.90 2.40 4.42
N MET A 76 9.46 2.06 3.26
CA MET A 76 9.36 0.71 2.72
C MET A 76 10.03 -0.34 3.62
N SER A 77 11.20 -0.03 4.19
CA SER A 77 11.93 -0.93 5.08
C SER A 77 11.21 -1.19 6.41
N TYR A 78 10.30 -0.30 6.81
CA TYR A 78 9.45 -0.46 7.99
C TYR A 78 8.08 -1.09 7.67
N GLY A 79 7.84 -1.50 6.42
CA GLY A 79 6.56 -2.11 6.02
C GLY A 79 5.38 -1.14 5.98
N GLU A 80 5.64 0.17 5.90
CA GLU A 80 4.60 1.21 5.83
C GLU A 80 4.02 1.34 4.42
N THR A 81 2.73 1.65 4.32
CA THR A 81 2.14 2.09 3.06
C THR A 81 2.70 3.46 2.66
N VAL A 82 3.17 3.56 1.43
CA VAL A 82 3.83 4.78 0.90
C VAL A 82 3.01 5.39 -0.21
N ILE A 83 2.83 6.70 -0.19
CA ILE A 83 2.19 7.45 -1.28
C ILE A 83 3.19 8.48 -1.77
N VAL A 84 3.54 8.45 -3.05
CA VAL A 84 4.51 9.38 -3.64
C VAL A 84 3.77 10.37 -4.53
N ASP A 85 3.66 11.60 -4.05
CA ASP A 85 3.13 12.72 -4.80
C ASP A 85 4.22 13.31 -5.71
N GLY A 86 4.23 12.77 -6.93
CA GLY A 86 5.07 13.21 -8.03
C GLY A 86 4.25 13.34 -9.31
N THR A 87 4.93 13.59 -10.43
CA THR A 87 4.24 13.65 -11.73
C THR A 87 4.16 12.30 -12.42
N HIS A 88 5.19 11.43 -12.25
CA HIS A 88 5.30 10.06 -12.77
C HIS A 88 4.69 9.88 -14.18
N ILE A 89 4.95 10.84 -15.08
CA ILE A 89 4.28 10.96 -16.38
C ILE A 89 4.69 9.85 -17.34
N VAL A 90 5.97 9.48 -17.32
CA VAL A 90 6.57 8.51 -18.25
C VAL A 90 6.89 7.20 -17.52
N PRO A 91 6.86 6.05 -18.21
CA PRO A 91 7.15 4.75 -17.62
C PRO A 91 8.50 4.67 -16.91
N SER A 92 9.54 5.32 -17.44
CA SER A 92 10.87 5.34 -16.82
C SER A 92 10.88 5.95 -15.41
N ALA A 93 9.97 6.89 -15.13
CA ALA A 93 9.82 7.47 -13.79
C ALA A 93 9.14 6.50 -12.81
N ILE A 94 8.40 5.50 -13.31
CA ILE A 94 7.79 4.43 -12.52
C ILE A 94 8.82 3.30 -12.32
N GLU A 95 9.56 2.95 -13.37
CA GLU A 95 10.64 1.94 -13.33
C GLU A 95 11.72 2.24 -12.29
N HIS A 96 11.96 3.52 -12.01
CA HIS A 96 12.84 3.97 -10.92
C HIS A 96 12.57 3.27 -9.57
N PHE A 97 11.31 2.92 -9.27
CA PHE A 97 10.93 2.31 -7.99
C PHE A 97 11.08 0.78 -7.96
N LYS A 98 11.31 0.13 -9.10
CA LYS A 98 11.35 -1.34 -9.22
C LYS A 98 12.35 -2.01 -8.25
N PRO A 99 13.58 -1.49 -8.05
CA PRO A 99 14.53 -2.12 -7.15
C PRO A 99 14.03 -2.22 -5.70
N TRP A 100 13.36 -1.19 -5.18
CA TRP A 100 12.79 -1.22 -3.84
C TRP A 100 11.53 -2.07 -3.75
N VAL A 101 10.70 -2.04 -4.79
CA VAL A 101 9.51 -2.89 -4.88
C VAL A 101 9.89 -4.35 -4.76
N ASP A 102 10.94 -4.78 -5.48
CA ASP A 102 11.45 -6.16 -5.41
C ASP A 102 12.11 -6.45 -4.06
N LYS A 103 12.99 -5.56 -3.59
CA LYS A 103 13.74 -5.72 -2.33
C LYS A 103 12.82 -5.88 -1.12
N TYR A 104 11.71 -5.13 -1.07
CA TYR A 104 10.84 -5.07 0.11
C TYR A 104 9.47 -5.76 -0.10
N HIS A 105 9.28 -6.44 -1.24
CA HIS A 105 8.06 -7.15 -1.60
C HIS A 105 6.79 -6.28 -1.57
N TYR A 106 6.85 -5.12 -2.23
CA TYR A 106 5.70 -4.22 -2.37
C TYR A 106 4.90 -4.51 -3.65
N GLU A 107 3.62 -4.18 -3.62
CA GLU A 107 2.78 -4.00 -4.80
C GLU A 107 2.74 -2.51 -5.16
N LEU A 108 3.03 -2.18 -6.42
CA LEU A 108 3.02 -0.79 -6.88
C LEU A 108 1.74 -0.48 -7.65
N PHE A 109 1.07 0.58 -7.22
CA PHE A 109 -0.12 1.13 -7.86
C PHE A 109 0.19 2.51 -8.44
N VAL A 110 -0.17 2.74 -9.70
CA VAL A 110 -0.10 4.05 -10.35
C VAL A 110 -1.51 4.62 -10.39
N VAL A 111 -1.76 5.67 -9.63
CA VAL A 111 -3.03 6.40 -9.66
C VAL A 111 -2.96 7.41 -10.81
N ASP A 112 -3.71 7.17 -11.88
CA ASP A 112 -3.73 8.05 -13.04
C ASP A 112 -4.76 9.16 -12.89
N LEU A 113 -4.28 10.39 -12.68
CA LEU A 113 -5.12 11.60 -12.63
C LEU A 113 -5.18 12.34 -13.96
N MET A 114 -4.58 11.84 -15.05
CA MET A 114 -4.57 12.50 -16.35
C MET A 114 -5.73 12.06 -17.25
N GLN A 115 -6.24 10.83 -17.09
CA GLN A 115 -7.20 10.21 -18.02
C GLN A 115 -8.43 11.09 -18.36
N HIS A 116 -8.90 11.91 -17.41
CA HIS A 116 -10.07 12.78 -17.59
C HIS A 116 -9.74 14.27 -17.69
N ASN A 117 -8.46 14.63 -17.86
CA ASN A 117 -8.02 16.02 -17.97
C ASN A 117 -7.58 16.33 -19.40
N THR A 118 -8.08 17.45 -19.94
CA THR A 118 -7.62 18.00 -21.22
C THR A 118 -6.50 18.99 -21.00
N LEU A 119 -5.63 19.19 -22.00
CA LEU A 119 -4.58 20.20 -21.94
C LEU A 119 -5.14 21.59 -21.60
N GLU A 120 -6.24 22.00 -22.22
CA GLU A 120 -6.91 23.27 -21.94
C GLU A 120 -7.33 23.38 -20.47
N SER A 121 -7.95 22.34 -19.92
CA SER A 121 -8.38 22.32 -18.52
C SER A 121 -7.20 22.42 -17.54
N LEU A 122 -6.08 21.77 -17.86
CA LEU A 122 -4.86 21.83 -17.06
C LEU A 122 -4.24 23.21 -17.10
N LEU A 123 -4.17 23.84 -18.29
CA LEU A 123 -3.65 25.19 -18.45
C LEU A 123 -4.51 26.22 -17.72
N LYS A 124 -5.84 26.13 -17.86
CA LYS A 124 -6.79 27.00 -17.15
C LYS A 124 -6.63 26.90 -15.64
N ARG A 125 -6.57 25.68 -15.11
CA ARG A 125 -6.33 25.46 -13.67
C ARG A 125 -4.95 25.95 -13.25
N ASN A 126 -3.94 25.79 -14.09
CA ASN A 126 -2.60 26.23 -13.79
C ASN A 126 -2.49 27.76 -13.67
N GLN A 127 -3.26 28.51 -14.45
CA GLN A 127 -3.36 29.98 -14.33
C GLN A 127 -4.02 30.43 -13.02
N THR A 128 -5.01 29.69 -12.52
CA THR A 128 -5.78 30.05 -11.32
C THR A 128 -5.26 29.39 -10.03
N ARG A 129 -4.06 28.82 -10.04
CA ARG A 129 -3.48 28.15 -8.87
C ARG A 129 -3.10 29.14 -7.78
N MET A 130 -3.14 28.67 -6.52
CA MET A 130 -2.64 29.46 -5.39
C MET A 130 -1.15 29.75 -5.55
N HIS A 131 -0.84 31.05 -5.56
CA HIS A 131 0.48 31.70 -5.52
C HIS A 131 1.65 30.93 -6.16
N TYR A 132 2.26 29.97 -5.45
CA TYR A 132 3.53 29.35 -5.84
C TYR A 132 3.45 28.01 -6.57
N ASP A 133 2.26 27.41 -6.66
CA ASP A 133 2.06 26.14 -7.39
C ASP A 133 2.00 26.32 -8.91
N TRP A 134 2.05 27.58 -9.37
CA TRP A 134 2.10 27.92 -10.78
C TRP A 134 3.38 27.38 -11.42
N VAL A 135 3.23 26.85 -12.63
CA VAL A 135 4.36 26.46 -13.48
C VAL A 135 4.20 27.08 -14.87
N LYS A 136 5.30 27.21 -15.61
CA LYS A 136 5.24 27.73 -16.98
C LYS A 136 4.28 26.88 -17.83
N PRO A 137 3.38 27.48 -18.63
CA PRO A 137 2.47 26.76 -19.52
C PRO A 137 3.17 25.72 -20.42
N GLU A 138 4.37 26.03 -20.92
CA GLU A 138 5.16 25.12 -21.74
C GLU A 138 5.54 23.81 -21.02
N ILE A 139 5.78 23.87 -19.70
CA ILE A 139 6.04 22.66 -18.90
C ILE A 139 4.79 21.78 -18.84
N VAL A 140 3.60 22.38 -18.69
CA VAL A 140 2.32 21.64 -18.68
C VAL A 140 2.07 21.00 -20.04
N LYS A 141 2.27 21.75 -21.13
CA LYS A 141 2.15 21.23 -22.51
C LYS A 141 3.12 20.08 -22.76
N GLN A 142 4.38 20.21 -22.33
CA GLN A 142 5.39 19.16 -22.47
C GLN A 142 4.97 17.90 -21.70
N MET A 143 4.56 18.04 -20.43
CA MET A 143 4.10 16.89 -19.63
C MET A 143 2.86 16.22 -20.22
N TYR A 144 1.92 16.99 -20.77
CA TYR A 144 0.74 16.45 -21.43
C TYR A 144 1.11 15.65 -22.68
N ARG A 145 1.95 16.21 -23.57
CA ARG A 145 2.45 15.51 -24.76
C ARG A 145 3.22 14.24 -24.39
N SER A 146 4.06 14.30 -23.36
CA SER A 146 4.80 13.12 -22.87
C SER A 146 3.87 12.03 -22.33
N TYR A 147 2.78 12.41 -21.66
CA TYR A 147 1.74 11.48 -21.21
C TYR A 147 1.03 10.83 -22.40
N GLU A 148 0.59 11.61 -23.39
CA GLU A 148 -0.09 11.09 -24.58
C GLU A 148 0.81 10.15 -25.39
N ALA A 149 2.10 10.43 -25.45
CA ALA A 149 3.07 9.60 -26.14
C ALA A 149 3.41 8.29 -25.40
N HIS A 150 3.19 8.23 -24.08
CA HIS A 150 3.54 7.07 -23.25
C HIS A 150 2.43 6.74 -22.24
N PRO A 151 1.19 6.46 -22.68
CA PRO A 151 0.06 6.23 -21.78
C PRO A 151 0.22 4.96 -20.93
N GLU A 152 1.08 4.05 -21.33
CA GLU A 152 1.33 2.78 -20.67
C GLU A 152 1.89 2.93 -19.25
N VAL A 153 1.65 1.89 -18.46
CA VAL A 153 2.25 1.66 -17.14
C VAL A 153 3.05 0.36 -17.27
N PRO A 154 4.21 0.22 -16.61
CA PRO A 154 4.96 -1.03 -16.62
C PRO A 154 4.08 -2.25 -16.28
N SER A 155 4.32 -3.38 -16.93
CA SER A 155 3.47 -4.59 -16.82
C SER A 155 3.42 -5.19 -15.41
N TRP A 156 4.43 -4.92 -14.59
CA TRP A 156 4.53 -5.35 -13.19
C TRP A 156 3.83 -4.40 -12.21
N ALA A 157 3.37 -3.24 -12.68
CA ALA A 157 2.68 -2.23 -11.88
C ALA A 157 1.18 -2.18 -12.21
N HIS A 158 0.37 -1.82 -11.22
CA HIS A 158 -1.09 -1.75 -11.36
C HIS A 158 -1.54 -0.32 -11.69
N GLY A 159 -2.03 -0.08 -12.90
CA GLY A 159 -2.70 1.17 -13.25
C GLY A 159 -4.11 1.23 -12.66
N ILE A 160 -4.42 2.28 -11.89
CA ILE A 160 -5.75 2.52 -11.32
C ILE A 160 -6.19 3.97 -11.52
N VAL A 161 -7.50 4.19 -11.49
CA VAL A 161 -8.10 5.54 -11.47
C VAL A 161 -8.42 5.98 -10.04
N PRO A 162 -8.63 7.29 -9.77
CA PRO A 162 -8.82 7.81 -8.42
C PRO A 162 -9.94 7.13 -7.62
N ASN A 163 -11.07 6.80 -8.26
CA ASN A 163 -12.20 6.15 -7.58
C ASN A 163 -11.93 4.67 -7.20
N GLN A 164 -10.84 4.09 -7.67
CA GLN A 164 -10.41 2.74 -7.32
C GLN A 164 -9.44 2.71 -6.13
N MET A 165 -9.01 3.87 -5.61
CA MET A 165 -8.05 3.96 -4.49
C MET A 165 -8.51 3.17 -3.26
N GLU A 166 -9.78 3.29 -2.88
CA GLU A 166 -10.32 2.59 -1.72
C GLU A 166 -10.23 1.07 -1.89
N LYS A 167 -10.59 0.56 -3.07
CA LYS A 167 -10.47 -0.85 -3.42
C LYS A 167 -9.01 -1.31 -3.43
N ALA A 168 -8.09 -0.46 -3.87
CA ALA A 168 -6.66 -0.76 -3.89
C ALA A 168 -6.06 -0.79 -2.48
N LEU A 169 -6.59 -0.04 -1.52
CA LEU A 169 -6.18 -0.10 -0.11
C LEU A 169 -6.74 -1.32 0.63
N GLN A 170 -7.88 -1.86 0.18
CA GLN A 170 -8.51 -3.01 0.83
C GLN A 170 -7.73 -4.32 0.66
N GLN A 171 -7.92 -5.22 1.63
CA GLN A 171 -7.56 -6.64 1.52
C GLN A 171 -8.82 -7.46 1.32
N LYS A 172 -8.80 -8.40 0.38
CA LYS A 172 -9.91 -9.35 0.21
C LYS A 172 -9.67 -10.60 1.04
N GLU A 173 -10.74 -11.19 1.54
CA GLU A 173 -10.67 -12.54 2.10
C GLU A 173 -10.33 -13.57 1.02
N SER A 174 -9.66 -14.64 1.44
CA SER A 174 -9.42 -15.82 0.60
C SER A 174 -10.48 -16.89 0.85
N ASN A 175 -10.99 -17.51 -0.21
CA ASN A 175 -11.95 -18.60 -0.07
C ASN A 175 -11.23 -19.95 0.11
N LEU A 176 -11.39 -20.55 1.29
CA LEU A 176 -10.83 -21.86 1.64
C LEU A 176 -11.88 -22.98 1.64
N ASP A 177 -13.14 -22.71 1.25
CA ASP A 177 -14.24 -23.70 1.21
C ASP A 177 -13.92 -24.96 0.36
N ARG A 178 -12.92 -24.90 -0.52
CA ARG A 178 -12.47 -26.04 -1.33
C ARG A 178 -11.66 -27.09 -0.54
N TYR A 179 -11.13 -26.71 0.62
CA TYR A 179 -10.32 -27.60 1.45
C TYR A 179 -11.23 -28.40 2.39
N SER A 180 -10.82 -29.61 2.74
CA SER A 180 -11.54 -30.46 3.68
C SER A 180 -11.39 -30.00 5.12
N HIS A 181 -10.20 -29.51 5.47
CA HIS A 181 -9.88 -29.01 6.81
C HIS A 181 -8.98 -27.78 6.72
N VAL A 182 -9.14 -26.87 7.68
CA VAL A 182 -8.21 -25.77 7.93
C VAL A 182 -7.61 -25.98 9.31
N ILE A 183 -6.29 -26.03 9.38
CA ILE A 183 -5.55 -26.39 10.61
C ILE A 183 -4.55 -25.29 10.92
N ALA A 184 -4.50 -24.81 12.15
CA ALA A 184 -3.39 -23.97 12.61
C ALA A 184 -2.40 -24.80 13.44
N VAL A 185 -1.11 -24.57 13.20
CA VAL A 185 0.02 -25.18 13.92
C VAL A 185 0.66 -24.10 14.80
N PRO A 186 0.35 -24.07 16.11
CA PRO A 186 0.97 -23.14 17.04
C PRO A 186 2.48 -23.35 17.22
N ASP A 187 3.13 -22.34 17.78
CA ASP A 187 4.58 -22.20 17.87
C ASP A 187 5.28 -23.25 18.75
N GLN A 188 4.60 -23.81 19.75
CA GLN A 188 5.18 -24.79 20.68
C GLN A 188 4.76 -26.24 20.39
N VAL A 189 4.02 -26.50 19.30
CA VAL A 189 3.75 -27.88 18.86
C VAL A 189 5.08 -28.57 18.55
N LYS A 190 5.27 -29.77 19.08
CA LYS A 190 6.47 -30.56 18.84
C LYS A 190 6.43 -31.18 17.44
N GLU A 191 7.61 -31.43 16.86
CA GLU A 191 7.70 -31.99 15.51
C GLU A 191 7.05 -33.38 15.39
N GLU A 192 7.10 -34.19 16.46
CA GLU A 192 6.44 -35.50 16.53
C GLU A 192 4.91 -35.42 16.41
N ASP A 193 4.34 -34.27 16.78
CA ASP A 193 2.90 -34.00 16.75
C ASP A 193 2.47 -33.16 15.52
N PHE A 194 3.39 -32.92 14.57
CA PHE A 194 3.04 -32.19 13.36
C PHE A 194 2.00 -32.95 12.52
N PRO A 195 1.02 -32.23 11.95
CA PRO A 195 0.05 -32.89 11.08
C PRO A 195 0.75 -33.39 9.82
N HIS A 196 0.30 -34.54 9.33
CA HIS A 196 0.68 -34.98 7.98
C HIS A 196 0.10 -33.98 6.96
N VAL A 197 0.98 -33.26 6.27
CA VAL A 197 0.57 -32.26 5.27
C VAL A 197 -0.06 -32.97 4.07
N HIS A 198 -1.30 -32.61 3.77
CA HIS A 198 -2.04 -33.17 2.64
C HIS A 198 -2.67 -32.06 1.80
N ILE A 199 -2.68 -32.23 0.47
CA ILE A 199 -3.13 -31.21 -0.49
C ILE A 199 -4.60 -30.83 -0.35
N SER A 200 -5.43 -31.70 0.25
CA SER A 200 -6.85 -31.43 0.51
C SER A 200 -7.08 -30.54 1.72
N ASN A 201 -6.06 -30.26 2.53
CA ASN A 201 -6.17 -29.44 3.73
C ASN A 201 -5.39 -28.14 3.56
N PHE A 202 -5.71 -27.13 4.37
CA PHE A 202 -5.00 -25.87 4.43
C PHE A 202 -4.40 -25.67 5.82
N TYR A 203 -3.19 -25.12 5.88
CA TYR A 203 -2.42 -25.02 7.12
C TYR A 203 -1.97 -23.58 7.35
N PHE A 204 -2.25 -23.06 8.54
CA PHE A 204 -1.61 -21.86 9.06
C PHE A 204 -0.49 -22.26 10.00
N SER A 205 0.71 -21.73 9.80
CA SER A 205 1.88 -22.04 10.63
C SER A 205 2.32 -20.82 11.42
N PHE A 206 2.41 -20.98 12.75
CA PHE A 206 3.18 -20.09 13.63
C PHE A 206 4.51 -20.76 14.06
N ASN A 207 4.72 -22.02 13.66
CA ASN A 207 5.85 -22.83 14.08
C ASN A 207 6.99 -22.75 13.06
N ASP A 208 8.19 -22.37 13.50
CA ASP A 208 9.32 -22.18 12.59
C ASP A 208 9.82 -23.50 12.03
N LYS A 209 9.85 -24.57 12.82
CA LYS A 209 10.24 -25.91 12.36
C LYS A 209 9.26 -26.49 11.35
N PHE A 210 7.95 -26.29 11.58
CA PHE A 210 6.93 -26.69 10.62
C PHE A 210 7.06 -25.90 9.32
N THR A 211 7.33 -24.60 9.42
CA THR A 211 7.56 -23.70 8.28
C THR A 211 8.81 -24.09 7.49
N GLU A 212 9.91 -24.43 8.17
CA GLU A 212 11.13 -24.90 7.52
C GLU A 212 10.88 -26.17 6.70
N LYS A 213 10.06 -27.09 7.22
CA LYS A 213 9.76 -28.37 6.58
C LYS A 213 8.73 -28.29 5.45
N TYR A 214 7.71 -27.45 5.60
CA TYR A 214 6.53 -27.45 4.72
C TYR A 214 6.12 -26.08 4.17
N GLY A 215 6.82 -24.99 4.51
CA GLY A 215 6.45 -23.62 4.13
C GLY A 215 6.48 -23.34 2.63
N SER A 216 7.13 -24.18 1.83
CA SER A 216 7.12 -24.09 0.36
C SER A 216 5.82 -24.62 -0.28
N TYR A 217 4.98 -25.32 0.49
CA TYR A 217 3.74 -25.89 0.00
C TYR A 217 2.66 -24.80 -0.14
N ARG A 218 1.95 -24.78 -1.28
CA ARG A 218 0.95 -23.74 -1.59
C ARG A 218 -0.23 -23.67 -0.61
N ASN A 219 -0.49 -24.75 0.11
CA ASN A 219 -1.55 -24.86 1.11
C ASN A 219 -1.03 -24.66 2.55
N VAL A 220 0.21 -24.20 2.71
CA VAL A 220 0.80 -23.80 3.99
C VAL A 220 1.09 -22.31 3.93
N VAL A 221 0.54 -21.56 4.89
CA VAL A 221 0.76 -20.12 5.03
C VAL A 221 1.35 -19.85 6.41
N THR A 222 2.50 -19.20 6.43
CA THR A 222 3.14 -18.78 7.68
C THR A 222 2.60 -17.43 8.11
N ILE A 223 2.22 -17.33 9.38
CA ILE A 223 1.75 -16.11 10.02
C ILE A 223 2.84 -15.61 10.97
N ALA A 224 3.15 -14.33 10.88
CA ALA A 224 4.15 -13.68 11.71
C ALA A 224 3.71 -13.63 13.18
N LYS A 225 4.66 -13.87 14.08
CA LYS A 225 4.48 -13.75 15.53
C LYS A 225 5.01 -12.44 16.09
N THR A 226 6.06 -11.91 15.47
CA THR A 226 6.81 -10.73 15.93
C THR A 226 6.90 -9.68 14.83
N GLU A 227 7.11 -8.42 15.22
CA GLU A 227 7.29 -7.32 14.26
C GLU A 227 8.45 -7.59 13.29
N GLU A 228 9.54 -8.20 13.78
CA GLU A 228 10.69 -8.59 12.96
C GLU A 228 10.31 -9.61 11.89
N GLU A 229 9.54 -10.64 12.24
CA GLU A 229 9.03 -11.63 11.28
C GLU A 229 8.15 -10.97 10.21
N ALA A 230 7.27 -10.05 10.59
CA ALA A 230 6.40 -9.37 9.64
C ALA A 230 7.16 -8.38 8.74
N VAL A 231 8.15 -7.67 9.27
CA VAL A 231 8.84 -6.56 8.59
C VAL A 231 10.09 -7.03 7.83
N GLN A 232 10.93 -7.85 8.43
CA GLN A 232 12.20 -8.30 7.84
C GLN A 232 12.08 -9.63 7.10
N GLU A 233 11.26 -10.55 7.58
CA GLU A 233 11.04 -11.86 6.94
C GLU A 233 9.82 -11.89 6.02
N PHE A 234 9.10 -10.77 5.91
CA PHE A 234 7.93 -10.60 5.03
C PHE A 234 6.78 -11.59 5.30
N LYS A 235 6.74 -12.19 6.49
CA LYS A 235 5.64 -13.07 6.91
C LYS A 235 4.33 -12.29 7.03
N LEU A 236 3.20 -12.94 6.80
CA LEU A 236 1.90 -12.27 6.86
C LEU A 236 1.54 -11.97 8.32
N PRO A 237 1.21 -10.72 8.70
CA PRO A 237 0.83 -10.41 10.08
C PRO A 237 -0.53 -11.02 10.48
N TYR A 238 -1.39 -11.23 9.49
CA TYR A 238 -2.67 -11.90 9.63
C TYR A 238 -3.14 -12.47 8.29
N PHE A 239 -4.15 -13.32 8.33
CA PHE A 239 -4.82 -13.84 7.16
C PHE A 239 -6.33 -13.84 7.36
N VAL A 240 -7.08 -13.39 6.34
CA VAL A 240 -8.54 -13.36 6.39
C VAL A 240 -9.11 -14.33 5.38
N PHE A 241 -10.04 -15.16 5.82
CA PHE A 241 -10.51 -16.27 5.03
C PHE A 241 -11.96 -16.64 5.29
N LYS A 242 -12.55 -17.28 4.27
CA LYS A 242 -13.85 -17.91 4.34
C LYS A 242 -13.68 -19.43 4.40
N PHE A 243 -14.38 -20.08 5.32
CA PHE A 243 -14.44 -21.53 5.43
C PHE A 243 -15.82 -21.97 5.95
N HIS A 244 -16.40 -23.01 5.35
CA HIS A 244 -17.79 -23.44 5.62
C HIS A 244 -18.81 -22.29 5.63
N HIS A 245 -18.70 -21.37 4.67
CA HIS A 245 -19.57 -20.19 4.56
C HIS A 245 -19.50 -19.20 5.74
N LYS A 246 -18.54 -19.39 6.65
CA LYS A 246 -18.23 -18.46 7.74
C LYS A 246 -16.94 -17.72 7.44
N HIS A 247 -16.75 -16.58 8.12
CA HIS A 247 -15.67 -15.64 7.87
C HIS A 247 -14.80 -15.54 9.12
N PHE A 248 -13.50 -15.72 8.92
CA PHE A 248 -12.53 -15.83 9.99
C PHE A 248 -11.29 -14.99 9.69
N LEU A 249 -10.65 -14.53 10.75
CA LEU A 249 -9.33 -13.92 10.72
C LEU A 249 -8.39 -14.74 11.60
N ILE A 250 -7.17 -14.95 11.16
CA ILE A 250 -6.11 -15.57 11.97
C ILE A 250 -4.89 -14.65 12.06
N SER A 251 -4.35 -14.47 13.27
CA SER A 251 -3.21 -13.58 13.56
C SER A 251 -2.49 -14.03 14.84
N ALA A 252 -1.38 -13.39 15.20
CA ALA A 252 -0.73 -13.67 16.48
C ALA A 252 -1.52 -13.09 17.67
N TYR A 253 -1.99 -11.84 17.54
CA TYR A 253 -2.73 -11.11 18.56
C TYR A 253 -4.11 -10.65 18.05
N PRO A 254 -5.12 -10.47 18.93
CA PRO A 254 -6.41 -9.91 18.53
C PRO A 254 -6.27 -8.56 17.81
N ILE A 255 -6.84 -8.46 16.62
CA ILE A 255 -6.85 -7.22 15.85
C ILE A 255 -8.13 -6.44 16.19
N ARG A 256 -7.98 -5.14 16.44
CA ARG A 256 -9.13 -4.30 16.76
C ARG A 256 -10.03 -4.03 15.55
N ASN A 257 -11.33 -3.87 15.79
CA ASN A 257 -12.30 -3.52 14.73
C ASN A 257 -11.88 -2.25 13.96
N GLU A 258 -11.35 -1.25 14.66
CA GLU A 258 -10.91 0.01 14.07
C GLU A 258 -9.82 -0.19 12.99
N MET A 259 -9.05 -1.28 13.08
CA MET A 259 -7.99 -1.62 12.12
C MET A 259 -8.48 -2.46 10.93
N LEU A 260 -9.71 -2.96 10.99
CA LEU A 260 -10.35 -3.80 9.98
C LEU A 260 -11.46 -3.05 9.23
N ASP A 261 -12.05 -2.06 9.89
CA ASP A 261 -13.19 -1.28 9.41
C ASP A 261 -12.79 -0.19 8.40
N PRO A 262 -13.70 0.18 7.47
CA PRO A 262 -14.96 -0.50 7.21
C PRO A 262 -14.76 -1.86 6.54
N ILE A 263 -15.50 -2.86 6.98
CA ILE A 263 -15.62 -4.15 6.31
C ILE A 263 -16.76 -4.05 5.28
N LYS A 264 -16.46 -4.31 4.01
CA LYS A 264 -17.44 -4.26 2.91
C LYS A 264 -17.60 -5.63 2.27
N LYS A 265 -18.80 -5.93 1.77
CA LYS A 265 -19.08 -7.14 1.00
C LYS A 265 -19.35 -6.77 -0.45
N VAL A 266 -18.51 -7.23 -1.37
CA VAL A 266 -18.63 -6.94 -2.80
C VAL A 266 -18.67 -8.27 -3.57
N HIS A 267 -19.75 -8.51 -4.31
CA HIS A 267 -19.99 -9.75 -5.05
C HIS A 267 -19.76 -11.03 -4.20
N GLY A 268 -20.19 -11.01 -2.94
CA GLY A 268 -20.09 -12.17 -2.04
C GLY A 268 -18.75 -12.33 -1.33
N VAL A 269 -17.76 -11.47 -1.61
CA VAL A 269 -16.42 -11.49 -1.00
C VAL A 269 -16.30 -10.33 -0.01
N TRP A 270 -15.85 -10.60 1.21
CA TRP A 270 -15.55 -9.55 2.16
C TRP A 270 -14.19 -8.90 1.93
N SER A 271 -14.14 -7.59 2.15
CA SER A 271 -12.96 -6.75 2.02
C SER A 271 -12.77 -5.88 3.26
N TYR A 272 -11.53 -5.78 3.72
CA TYR A 272 -11.12 -5.15 4.97
C TYR A 272 -10.26 -3.92 4.66
N THR A 273 -10.48 -2.81 5.36
CA THR A 273 -9.78 -1.55 5.07
C THR A 273 -8.52 -1.44 5.92
N THR A 274 -7.50 -2.18 5.49
CA THR A 274 -6.27 -2.41 6.27
C THR A 274 -5.06 -1.68 5.66
N GLY A 275 -5.18 -1.19 4.43
CA GLY A 275 -4.04 -0.76 3.63
C GLY A 275 -3.32 0.49 4.09
N LEU A 276 -3.74 1.17 5.16
CA LEU A 276 -3.05 2.35 5.70
C LEU A 276 -2.34 2.10 7.04
N TYR A 277 -2.54 0.94 7.65
CA TYR A 277 -1.84 0.57 8.88
C TYR A 277 -0.46 -0.02 8.55
N ASN A 278 0.51 0.20 9.44
CA ASN A 278 1.80 -0.47 9.33
C ASN A 278 1.59 -1.97 9.61
N VAL A 279 2.29 -2.84 8.85
CA VAL A 279 2.24 -4.30 9.06
C VAL A 279 2.58 -4.72 10.50
N ALA A 280 3.49 -3.99 11.17
CA ALA A 280 3.89 -4.24 12.55
C ALA A 280 2.77 -3.92 13.55
N ASP A 281 1.88 -2.97 13.25
CA ASP A 281 0.78 -2.60 14.16
C ASP A 281 -0.18 -3.76 14.41
N TYR A 282 -0.29 -4.70 13.47
CA TYR A 282 -1.13 -5.90 13.61
C TYR A 282 -0.56 -6.95 14.58
N LEU A 283 0.68 -6.78 15.04
CA LEU A 283 1.34 -7.69 15.99
C LEU A 283 1.47 -7.08 17.39
N LYS A 284 0.79 -5.96 17.63
CA LYS A 284 0.72 -5.34 18.95
C LYS A 284 -0.46 -5.88 19.74
N GLU A 285 -0.24 -6.03 21.05
CA GLU A 285 -1.32 -6.37 21.96
C GLU A 285 -2.11 -5.11 22.33
N PHE A 286 -3.39 -5.09 21.94
CA PHE A 286 -4.34 -4.04 22.30
C PHE A 286 -5.46 -4.61 23.15
N PRO A 287 -6.15 -3.78 23.97
CA PRO A 287 -7.39 -4.18 24.60
C PRO A 287 -8.40 -4.64 23.55
N GLU A 288 -9.09 -5.75 23.80
CA GLU A 288 -10.05 -6.31 22.86
C GLU A 288 -11.33 -5.45 22.78
N ASN A 289 -11.95 -5.41 21.60
CA ASN A 289 -13.28 -4.83 21.46
C ASN A 289 -14.31 -5.71 22.19
N LYS A 290 -15.29 -5.08 22.85
CA LYS A 290 -16.39 -5.81 23.54
C LYS A 290 -17.18 -6.71 22.59
N GLN A 291 -17.31 -6.29 21.33
CA GLN A 291 -17.94 -7.05 20.26
C GLN A 291 -17.01 -7.03 19.07
N GLN A 292 -16.64 -8.20 18.57
CA GLN A 292 -15.78 -8.36 17.41
C GLN A 292 -16.63 -8.40 16.15
N HIS A 293 -16.22 -7.68 15.10
CA HIS A 293 -16.92 -7.70 13.81
C HIS A 293 -16.60 -8.95 12.98
N VAL A 294 -15.51 -9.66 13.30
CA VAL A 294 -15.04 -10.87 12.63
C VAL A 294 -14.66 -11.90 13.69
N HIS A 295 -14.91 -13.18 13.43
CA HIS A 295 -14.41 -14.24 14.29
C HIS A 295 -12.90 -14.38 14.13
N GLN A 296 -12.15 -14.23 15.22
CA GLN A 296 -10.69 -14.27 15.19
C GLN A 296 -10.13 -15.50 15.89
N PHE A 297 -9.10 -16.10 15.30
CA PHE A 297 -8.22 -17.08 15.92
C PHE A 297 -6.87 -16.41 16.16
N ASN A 298 -6.46 -16.27 17.41
CA ASN A 298 -5.24 -15.54 17.76
C ASN A 298 -4.28 -16.46 18.49
N LEU A 299 -3.02 -16.57 18.03
CA LEU A 299 -2.00 -17.40 18.66
C LEU A 299 -1.93 -17.19 20.18
N SER A 300 -1.98 -15.93 20.63
CA SER A 300 -1.92 -15.56 22.05
C SER A 300 -3.08 -16.10 22.91
N LYS A 301 -4.13 -16.65 22.29
CA LYS A 301 -5.31 -17.23 22.95
C LYS A 301 -5.45 -18.73 22.72
N LEU A 302 -4.65 -19.32 21.84
CA LEU A 302 -4.67 -20.76 21.56
C LEU A 302 -3.82 -21.52 22.58
N ASP A 303 -4.09 -22.81 22.74
CA ASP A 303 -3.14 -23.71 23.40
C ASP A 303 -1.90 -23.82 22.49
N PRO A 304 -0.71 -23.36 22.95
CA PRO A 304 0.46 -23.28 22.09
C PRO A 304 1.04 -24.68 21.76
N THR A 305 0.58 -25.72 22.45
CA THR A 305 1.11 -27.09 22.31
C THR A 305 0.24 -28.00 21.46
N ARG A 306 -0.94 -27.54 21.01
CA ARG A 306 -1.93 -28.38 20.32
C ARG A 306 -2.34 -27.80 18.98
N LEU A 307 -2.61 -28.69 18.03
CA LEU A 307 -3.19 -28.30 16.75
C LEU A 307 -4.60 -27.73 16.95
N LEU A 308 -4.87 -26.63 16.25
CA LEU A 308 -6.21 -26.07 16.17
C LEU A 308 -6.86 -26.55 14.87
N HIS A 309 -7.97 -27.26 14.99
CA HIS A 309 -8.84 -27.60 13.86
C HIS A 309 -9.97 -26.57 13.77
N ILE A 310 -10.06 -25.88 12.64
CA ILE A 310 -11.08 -24.86 12.37
C ILE A 310 -12.21 -25.54 11.59
N TRP A 311 -13.46 -25.36 12.06
CA TRP A 311 -14.69 -25.97 11.53
C TRP A 311 -15.76 -24.91 11.24
#